data_AF-A0A3B3CUT5-F1
#
_entry.id   AF-A0A3B3CUT5-F1
#
_cell.length_a   1.000
_cell.length_b   1.000
_cell.length_c   1.000
_cell.angle_alpha   90.00
_cell.angle_beta   90.00
_cell.angle_gamma   90.00
#
_symmetry.space_group_name_H-M   'P 1'
#
loop_
_entity.id
_entity.type
_entity.pdbx_description
1 polymer ?
#
loop_
_entity_poly.entity_id
_entity_poly.type
_entity_poly.pdbx_seq_one_letter_code
_entity_poly.pdbx_strand_id
1 'polypeptide(L)'
;MSLAFCGNENNSAAYNVDGGVLNNGCFLDALNVVPHVFLLFITFPILFIGWGSQSSKVHIHHSTWLHFPGHNLRWLLTFVLLFVLVCEIAEGIVSDGFSQSFHLHLYMPAALGFMAGITSIVYYHNIETSNFPKLLMALLIYWVLAFTMKTIKFAKYTEHGIGLRQLRYCITGLLVLLYGLLLAVEINVILGRRYMCFATPTEVKPPEDLQDLGVRFLQPFVNLLSKSTYWWMNKFITSAHKRPIDLKVIGKLPIAMRALTNYIKLRKEFEDQKRPLGAAPPGPKWIWQALRKAFGRPLILSIMFRVLADLLGFVGPLCISGIVHHISKDNRTIQQPMKLLGIYFISSKEFLENAYVLAVLLFFALLLQRTFLQASYYAAIETGINLRGAIQTKIYNKIMRMCTSNMSMGELTVAQICNLVAIDTNQLMWFFFLCPNLWAMPIQVSDHRGGDPALLPPGNQCLDRSDRHRCVGTGSVFRGHETLIFQLHASCFG
;
A
#
# COMPACT_ATOMS: atom_id res chain seq x y z
N MET A 1 34.22 23.02 13.16
CA MET A 1 34.46 22.71 11.73
C MET A 1 33.29 23.28 10.94
N SER A 2 33.52 23.99 9.84
CA SER A 2 32.45 24.47 8.96
C SER A 2 31.77 23.30 8.25
N LEU A 3 30.44 23.33 8.13
CA LEU A 3 29.68 22.40 7.30
C LEU A 3 30.05 22.62 5.83
N ALA A 4 30.78 21.68 5.24
CA ALA A 4 31.17 21.71 3.83
C ALA A 4 30.31 20.74 3.02
N PHE A 5 29.86 21.16 1.83
CA PHE A 5 29.04 20.32 0.96
C PHE A 5 29.83 19.12 0.41
N CYS A 6 31.07 19.36 -0.04
CA CYS A 6 31.96 18.34 -0.60
C CYS A 6 32.96 17.75 0.42
N GLY A 7 32.85 18.11 1.70
CA GLY A 7 33.90 17.85 2.70
C GLY A 7 35.01 18.90 2.66
N ASN A 8 35.82 18.96 3.72
CA ASN A 8 36.94 19.92 3.85
C ASN A 8 38.31 19.21 3.92
N GLU A 9 38.37 17.94 3.50
CA GLU A 9 39.61 17.17 3.45
C GLU A 9 40.54 17.71 2.32
N ASN A 10 41.85 17.75 2.59
CA ASN A 10 42.89 18.21 1.66
C ASN A 10 42.64 19.60 1.04
N ASN A 11 42.47 20.65 1.86
CA ASN A 11 42.34 22.05 1.41
C ASN A 11 41.30 22.26 0.30
N SER A 12 40.10 21.68 0.44
CA SER A 12 39.00 21.81 -0.52
C SER A 12 39.27 21.24 -1.93
N ALA A 13 40.23 20.31 -2.08
CA ALA A 13 40.50 19.64 -3.37
C ALA A 13 39.26 18.94 -3.97
N ALA A 14 38.28 18.57 -3.14
CA ALA A 14 37.00 18.01 -3.58
C ALA A 14 36.15 19.01 -4.41
N TYR A 15 36.44 20.32 -4.35
CA TYR A 15 35.83 21.35 -5.18
C TYR A 15 36.56 21.60 -6.50
N ASN A 16 37.71 20.95 -6.74
CA ASN A 16 38.44 21.15 -7.98
C ASN A 16 37.67 20.55 -9.18
N VAL A 17 37.54 21.35 -10.25
CA VAL A 17 36.78 21.02 -11.48
C VAL A 17 37.66 20.87 -12.73
N ASP A 18 39.00 20.90 -12.58
CA ASP A 18 39.95 20.87 -13.71
C ASP A 18 39.79 19.62 -14.60
N GLY A 19 39.35 18.49 -14.05
CA GLY A 19 39.09 17.24 -14.77
C GLY A 19 37.72 17.17 -15.47
N GLY A 20 36.96 18.27 -15.50
CA GLY A 20 35.62 18.37 -16.06
C GLY A 20 34.52 18.39 -15.00
N VAL A 21 33.57 19.30 -15.19
CA VAL A 21 32.49 19.61 -14.24
C VAL A 21 31.62 18.39 -13.88
N LEU A 22 31.33 17.51 -14.85
CA LEU A 22 30.52 16.30 -14.64
C LEU A 22 31.32 15.09 -14.14
N ASN A 23 32.65 15.18 -14.12
CA ASN A 23 33.52 14.13 -13.62
C ASN A 23 33.82 14.30 -12.12
N ASN A 24 33.53 15.48 -11.56
CA ASN A 24 33.55 15.69 -10.12
C ASN A 24 32.23 15.16 -9.49
N GLY A 25 32.35 14.11 -8.67
CA GLY A 25 31.20 13.48 -8.00
C GLY A 25 30.40 14.43 -7.11
N CYS A 26 31.05 15.36 -6.42
CA CYS A 26 30.35 16.32 -5.58
C CYS A 26 29.53 17.32 -6.41
N PHE A 27 30.08 17.80 -7.53
CA PHE A 27 29.35 18.72 -8.41
C PHE A 27 28.15 18.02 -9.06
N LEU A 28 28.30 16.76 -9.45
CA LEU A 28 27.22 15.93 -9.96
C LEU A 28 26.08 15.77 -8.93
N ASP A 29 26.41 15.62 -7.65
CA ASP A 29 25.43 15.59 -6.57
C ASP A 29 24.79 16.96 -6.29
N ALA A 30 25.54 18.06 -6.45
CA ALA A 30 24.98 19.41 -6.43
C ALA A 30 23.96 19.65 -7.54
N LEU A 31 24.22 19.17 -8.76
CA LEU A 31 23.27 19.27 -9.88
C LEU A 31 21.97 18.52 -9.60
N ASN A 32 22.02 17.39 -8.89
CA ASN A 32 20.82 16.63 -8.50
C ASN A 32 19.93 17.37 -7.49
N VAL A 33 20.45 18.37 -6.78
CA VAL A 33 19.65 19.21 -5.87
C VAL A 33 18.71 20.16 -6.65
N VAL A 34 19.15 20.62 -7.83
CA VAL A 34 18.48 21.69 -8.58
C VAL A 34 17.01 21.38 -8.89
N PRO A 35 16.63 20.21 -9.46
CA PRO A 35 15.23 19.92 -9.78
C PRO A 35 14.33 19.87 -8.54
N HIS A 36 14.84 19.34 -7.42
CA HIS A 36 14.08 19.21 -6.18
C HIS A 36 13.77 20.58 -5.56
N VAL A 37 14.79 21.46 -5.51
CA VAL A 37 14.62 22.83 -5.02
C VAL A 37 13.68 23.63 -5.93
N PHE A 38 13.81 23.49 -7.24
CA PHE A 38 12.92 24.11 -8.22
C PHE A 38 11.45 23.75 -7.99
N LEU A 39 11.13 22.47 -7.79
CA LEU A 39 9.76 22.03 -7.50
C LEU A 39 9.24 22.66 -6.20
N LEU A 40 10.03 22.63 -5.13
CA LEU A 40 9.64 23.18 -3.84
C LEU A 40 9.29 24.67 -3.98
N PHE A 41 10.16 25.47 -4.59
CA PHE A 41 9.91 26.91 -4.76
C PHE A 41 8.67 27.23 -5.59
N ILE A 42 8.38 26.46 -6.65
CA ILE A 42 7.20 26.70 -7.49
C ILE A 42 5.91 26.23 -6.81
N THR A 43 5.95 25.08 -6.12
CA THR A 43 4.74 24.46 -5.55
C THR A 43 4.32 25.08 -4.21
N PHE A 44 5.26 25.58 -3.40
CA PHE A 44 4.94 26.17 -2.09
C PHE A 44 3.92 27.31 -2.18
N PRO A 45 4.11 28.36 -3.00
CA PRO A 45 3.13 29.44 -3.12
C PRO A 45 1.74 28.95 -3.52
N ILE A 46 1.68 28.01 -4.46
CA ILE A 46 0.42 27.44 -4.95
C ILE A 46 -0.31 26.68 -3.83
N LEU A 47 0.42 25.88 -3.06
CA LEU A 47 -0.13 25.12 -1.94
C LEU A 47 -0.64 26.06 -0.83
N PHE A 48 0.10 27.13 -0.51
CA PHE A 48 -0.35 28.12 0.48
C PHE A 48 -1.62 28.87 0.04
N ILE A 49 -1.71 29.26 -1.23
CA ILE A 49 -2.93 29.90 -1.79
C ILE A 49 -4.12 28.92 -1.72
N GLY A 50 -3.89 27.66 -2.12
CA GLY A 50 -4.92 26.61 -2.04
C GLY A 50 -5.40 26.38 -0.61
N TRP A 51 -4.48 26.32 0.35
CA TRP A 51 -4.82 26.14 1.77
C TRP A 51 -5.58 27.35 2.34
N GLY A 52 -5.12 28.57 2.06
CA GLY A 52 -5.79 29.79 2.51
C GLY A 52 -7.24 29.89 1.99
N SER A 53 -7.44 29.56 0.71
CA SER A 53 -8.78 29.50 0.09
C SER A 53 -9.67 28.45 0.77
N GLN A 54 -9.13 27.25 1.02
CA GLN A 54 -9.88 26.18 1.68
C GLN A 54 -10.23 26.47 3.14
N SER A 55 -9.34 27.17 3.87
CA SER A 55 -9.61 27.59 5.24
C SER A 55 -10.73 28.64 5.31
N SER A 56 -10.90 29.45 4.26
CA SER A 56 -11.97 30.44 4.18
C SER A 56 -13.33 29.82 3.81
N LYS A 57 -13.33 28.73 3.03
CA LYS A 57 -14.54 28.00 2.60
C LYS A 57 -14.71 26.71 3.42
N VAL A 58 -15.44 26.81 4.53
CA VAL A 58 -15.61 25.75 5.55
C VAL A 58 -16.23 24.44 5.01
N HIS A 59 -16.84 24.43 3.82
CA HIS A 59 -17.38 23.22 3.21
C HIS A 59 -16.60 22.82 1.95
N ILE A 60 -15.75 21.80 2.11
CA ILE A 60 -15.13 21.09 0.99
C ILE A 60 -16.25 20.46 0.16
N HIS A 61 -16.50 20.96 -1.04
CA HIS A 61 -17.44 20.33 -1.97
C HIS A 61 -16.85 19.01 -2.46
N HIS A 62 -17.19 17.90 -1.79
CA HIS A 62 -16.84 16.53 -2.21
C HIS A 62 -17.34 16.20 -3.64
N SER A 63 -18.27 16.99 -4.16
CA SER A 63 -18.87 16.84 -5.49
C SER A 63 -17.91 17.08 -6.66
N THR A 64 -16.72 17.65 -6.44
CA THR A 64 -15.74 17.94 -7.51
C THR A 64 -14.63 16.89 -7.63
N TRP A 65 -14.58 15.90 -6.75
CA TRP A 65 -13.48 14.94 -6.71
C TRP A 65 -13.49 14.03 -7.93
N LEU A 66 -12.37 14.01 -8.65
CA LEU A 66 -12.24 13.23 -9.86
C LEU A 66 -10.81 12.69 -9.97
N HIS A 67 -10.67 11.37 -9.91
CA HIS A 67 -9.37 10.76 -10.09
C HIS A 67 -8.89 10.84 -11.54
N PHE A 68 -7.62 11.21 -11.73
CA PHE A 68 -6.99 11.15 -13.04
C PHE A 68 -6.67 9.69 -13.42
N PRO A 69 -6.63 9.35 -14.73
CA PRO A 69 -6.20 8.02 -15.16
C PRO A 69 -4.79 7.72 -14.62
N GLY A 70 -4.56 6.50 -14.11
CA GLY A 70 -3.27 6.13 -13.52
C GLY A 70 -3.07 6.53 -12.05
N HIS A 71 -4.07 7.11 -11.37
CA HIS A 71 -3.98 7.54 -9.97
C HIS A 71 -3.39 6.49 -9.01
N ASN A 72 -3.92 5.25 -9.02
CA ASN A 72 -3.46 4.20 -8.11
C ASN A 72 -1.99 3.82 -8.36
N LEU A 73 -1.59 3.72 -9.64
CA LEU A 73 -0.22 3.40 -10.01
C LEU A 73 0.74 4.51 -9.58
N ARG A 74 0.35 5.77 -9.76
CA ARG A 74 1.11 6.93 -9.30
C ARG A 74 1.39 6.86 -7.80
N TRP A 75 0.34 6.68 -6.97
CA TRP A 75 0.49 6.59 -5.52
C TRP A 75 1.42 5.44 -5.10
N LEU A 76 1.25 4.27 -5.72
CA LEU A 76 2.12 3.11 -5.47
C LEU A 76 3.59 3.43 -5.81
N LEU A 77 3.85 3.97 -7.00
CA LEU A 77 5.21 4.36 -7.42
C LEU A 77 5.80 5.43 -6.50
N THR A 78 5.02 6.40 -6.03
CA THR A 78 5.51 7.40 -5.08
C THR A 78 5.85 6.81 -3.71
N PHE A 79 5.10 5.82 -3.22
CA PHE A 79 5.47 5.15 -1.96
C PHE A 79 6.76 4.35 -2.10
N VAL A 80 6.93 3.63 -3.21
CA VAL A 80 8.18 2.92 -3.51
C VAL A 80 9.34 3.91 -3.65
N LEU A 81 9.14 5.04 -4.34
CA LEU A 81 10.13 6.11 -4.47
C LEU A 81 10.55 6.66 -3.10
N LEU A 82 9.59 7.01 -2.23
CA LEU A 82 9.89 7.52 -0.89
C LEU A 82 10.67 6.49 -0.05
N PHE A 83 10.34 5.21 -0.16
CA PHE A 83 11.08 4.14 0.51
C PHE A 83 12.53 4.04 0.00
N VAL A 84 12.73 4.05 -1.32
CA VAL A 84 14.08 3.98 -1.92
C VAL A 84 14.90 5.24 -1.58
N LEU A 85 14.28 6.42 -1.51
CA LEU A 85 14.94 7.65 -1.06
C LEU A 85 15.36 7.57 0.42
N VAL A 86 14.55 6.95 1.29
CA VAL A 86 14.97 6.67 2.68
C VAL A 86 16.16 5.72 2.71
N CYS A 87 16.21 4.72 1.82
CA CYS A 87 17.39 3.86 1.68
C CYS A 87 18.63 4.64 1.19
N GLU A 88 18.48 5.58 0.24
CA GLU A 88 19.57 6.46 -0.23
C GLU A 88 20.06 7.38 0.91
N ILE A 89 19.16 7.94 1.74
CA ILE A 89 19.52 8.74 2.91
C ILE A 89 20.27 7.88 3.94
N ALA A 90 19.76 6.68 4.25
CA ALA A 90 20.40 5.77 5.18
C ALA A 90 21.81 5.38 4.71
N GLU A 91 21.97 5.08 3.43
CA GLU A 91 23.28 4.76 2.84
C GLU A 91 24.22 5.97 2.85
N GLY A 92 23.71 7.18 2.55
CA GLY A 92 24.47 8.43 2.63
C GLY A 92 24.98 8.75 4.03
N ILE A 93 24.16 8.57 5.07
CA ILE A 93 24.54 8.82 6.48
C ILE A 93 25.61 7.81 6.93
N VAL A 94 25.45 6.54 6.60
CA VAL A 94 26.43 5.50 6.98
C VAL A 94 27.75 5.73 6.25
N SER A 95 27.72 6.11 4.96
CA SER A 95 28.93 6.46 4.20
C SER A 95 29.68 7.67 4.78
N ASP A 96 28.95 8.70 5.24
CA ASP A 96 29.55 9.90 5.85
C ASP A 96 30.25 9.57 7.18
N GLY A 97 29.68 8.65 7.96
CA GLY A 97 30.22 8.22 9.25
C GLY A 97 31.62 7.58 9.22
N PHE A 98 32.12 7.20 8.04
CA PHE A 98 33.50 6.69 7.86
C PHE A 98 34.55 7.78 7.63
N SER A 99 34.13 9.01 7.36
CA SER A 99 35.02 10.12 7.03
C SER A 99 35.28 11.04 8.24
N GLN A 100 36.41 11.77 8.23
CA GLN A 100 36.76 12.66 9.35
C GLN A 100 36.04 14.02 9.27
N SER A 101 35.58 14.41 8.08
CA SER A 101 34.81 15.64 7.85
C SER A 101 33.39 15.34 7.36
N PHE A 102 32.45 16.26 7.58
CA PHE A 102 31.07 16.09 7.09
C PHE A 102 30.99 16.28 5.58
N HIS A 103 30.48 15.29 4.87
CA HIS A 103 30.24 15.28 3.43
C HIS A 103 28.72 15.33 3.15
N LEU A 104 28.14 16.54 3.18
CA LEU A 104 26.69 16.73 3.02
C LEU A 104 26.13 16.24 1.68
N HIS A 105 26.93 16.26 0.61
CA HIS A 105 26.48 15.87 -0.73
C HIS A 105 25.97 14.43 -0.84
N LEU A 106 26.32 13.54 0.10
CA LEU A 106 25.88 12.14 0.08
C LEU A 106 24.39 11.96 0.41
N TYR A 107 23.87 12.74 1.37
CA TYR A 107 22.48 12.58 1.85
C TYR A 107 21.59 13.80 1.56
N MET A 108 22.15 15.00 1.35
CA MET A 108 21.37 16.22 1.09
C MET A 108 20.50 16.14 -0.18
N PRO A 109 20.99 15.64 -1.34
CA PRO A 109 20.15 15.47 -2.52
C PRO A 109 19.01 14.48 -2.29
N ALA A 110 19.26 13.39 -1.56
CA ALA A 110 18.26 12.37 -1.25
C ALA A 110 17.19 12.92 -0.27
N ALA A 111 17.59 13.68 0.75
CA ALA A 111 16.68 14.34 1.69
C ALA A 111 15.79 15.39 0.99
N LEU A 112 16.37 16.20 0.11
CA LEU A 112 15.59 17.15 -0.70
C LEU A 112 14.70 16.43 -1.71
N GLY A 113 15.15 15.32 -2.29
CA GLY A 113 14.34 14.43 -3.11
C GLY A 113 13.14 13.85 -2.36
N PHE A 114 13.32 13.46 -1.10
CA PHE A 114 12.24 12.97 -0.23
C PHE A 114 11.20 14.07 0.04
N MET A 115 11.64 15.28 0.40
CA MET A 115 10.77 16.43 0.60
C MET A 115 10.04 16.84 -0.69
N ALA A 116 10.73 16.82 -1.83
CA ALA A 116 10.15 17.07 -3.15
C ALA A 116 9.14 15.98 -3.52
N GLY A 117 9.41 14.71 -3.21
CA GLY A 117 8.48 13.59 -3.40
C GLY A 117 7.17 13.78 -2.63
N ILE A 118 7.25 14.12 -1.33
CA ILE A 118 6.07 14.43 -0.51
C ILE A 118 5.31 15.64 -1.06
N THR A 119 6.03 16.72 -1.38
CA THR A 119 5.40 17.94 -1.90
C THR A 119 4.73 17.69 -3.25
N SER A 120 5.33 16.86 -4.11
CA SER A 120 4.80 16.49 -5.41
C SER A 120 3.47 15.74 -5.32
N ILE A 121 3.31 14.84 -4.34
CA ILE A 121 2.08 14.07 -4.16
C ILE A 121 0.98 14.90 -3.49
N VAL A 122 1.35 15.77 -2.54
CA VAL A 122 0.43 16.74 -1.92
C VAL A 122 -0.07 17.73 -2.97
N TYR A 123 0.82 18.25 -3.81
CA TYR A 123 0.49 19.12 -4.93
C TYR A 123 -0.47 18.45 -5.93
N TYR A 124 -0.16 17.21 -6.32
CA TYR A 124 -1.04 16.43 -7.18
C TYR A 124 -2.44 16.22 -6.57
N HIS A 125 -2.52 15.90 -5.28
CA HIS A 125 -3.81 15.72 -4.58
C HIS A 125 -4.66 17.00 -4.57
N ASN A 126 -4.03 18.17 -4.40
CA ASN A 126 -4.72 19.46 -4.48
C ASN A 126 -5.22 19.77 -5.90
N ILE A 127 -4.44 19.42 -6.93
CA ILE A 127 -4.88 19.59 -8.32
C ILE A 127 -6.05 18.64 -8.65
N GLU A 128 -6.00 17.41 -8.16
CA GLU A 128 -7.05 16.40 -8.38
C GLU A 128 -8.37 16.78 -7.71
N THR A 129 -8.31 17.37 -6.51
CA THR A 129 -9.51 17.85 -5.80
C THR A 129 -10.09 19.13 -6.40
N SER A 130 -9.24 20.00 -6.95
CA SER A 130 -9.65 21.25 -7.61
C SER A 130 -9.98 21.11 -9.10
N ASN A 131 -9.59 20.00 -9.73
CA ASN A 131 -9.82 19.66 -11.15
C ASN A 131 -9.24 20.70 -12.15
N PHE A 132 -8.03 21.22 -11.89
CA PHE A 132 -7.32 22.13 -12.79
C PHE A 132 -6.06 21.50 -13.41
N PRO A 133 -6.19 20.70 -14.49
CA PRO A 133 -5.09 19.89 -15.02
C PRO A 133 -3.93 20.70 -15.62
N LYS A 134 -4.16 21.96 -16.06
CA LYS A 134 -3.11 22.83 -16.62
C LYS A 134 -1.95 23.05 -15.64
N LEU A 135 -2.20 22.99 -14.33
CA LEU A 135 -1.20 23.18 -13.30
C LEU A 135 -0.24 21.98 -13.14
N LEU A 136 -0.58 20.82 -13.71
CA LEU A 136 0.30 19.64 -13.76
C LEU A 136 1.52 19.85 -14.67
N MET A 137 1.54 20.89 -15.51
CA MET A 137 2.69 21.20 -16.38
C MET A 137 3.98 21.43 -15.59
N ALA A 138 3.90 22.13 -14.45
CA ALA A 138 5.06 22.34 -13.58
C ALA A 138 5.65 21.01 -13.06
N LEU A 139 4.77 20.05 -12.78
CA LEU A 139 5.13 18.74 -12.27
C LEU A 139 5.73 17.86 -13.38
N LEU A 140 5.24 17.96 -14.62
CA LEU A 140 5.87 17.31 -15.78
C LEU A 140 7.31 17.80 -15.98
N ILE A 141 7.52 19.12 -15.98
CA ILE A 141 8.86 19.72 -16.14
C ILE A 141 9.79 19.22 -15.05
N TYR A 142 9.30 19.15 -13.80
CA TYR A 142 10.06 18.59 -12.69
C TYR A 142 10.48 17.13 -12.95
N TRP A 143 9.56 16.25 -13.33
CA TRP A 143 9.90 14.84 -13.56
C TRP A 143 10.88 14.64 -14.72
N VAL A 144 10.77 15.44 -15.78
CA VAL A 144 11.75 15.44 -16.88
C VAL A 144 13.13 15.85 -16.37
N LEU A 145 13.23 16.98 -15.65
CA LEU A 145 14.49 17.46 -15.09
C LEU A 145 15.11 16.46 -14.10
N ALA A 146 14.31 15.93 -13.18
CA ALA A 146 14.75 14.96 -12.18
C ALA A 146 15.23 13.64 -12.83
N PHE A 147 14.50 13.15 -13.84
CA PHE A 147 14.88 11.97 -14.62
C PHE A 147 16.20 12.20 -15.36
N THR A 148 16.36 13.34 -16.04
CA THR A 148 17.59 13.67 -16.77
C THR A 148 18.79 13.75 -15.83
N MET A 149 18.70 14.46 -14.70
CA MET A 149 19.82 14.60 -13.76
C MET A 149 20.25 13.25 -13.16
N LYS A 150 19.28 12.41 -12.75
CA LYS A 150 19.60 11.09 -12.21
C LYS A 150 20.12 10.12 -13.29
N THR A 151 19.68 10.26 -14.54
CA THR A 151 20.24 9.50 -15.67
C THR A 151 21.69 9.89 -15.94
N ILE A 152 22.04 11.18 -15.88
CA ILE A 152 23.44 11.64 -15.98
C ILE A 152 24.27 11.05 -14.83
N LYS A 153 23.75 11.06 -13.59
CA LYS A 153 24.42 10.44 -12.45
C LYS A 153 24.68 8.94 -12.66
N PHE A 154 23.69 8.22 -13.14
CA PHE A 154 23.80 6.78 -13.42
C PHE A 154 24.82 6.50 -14.54
N ALA A 155 24.75 7.24 -15.65
CA ALA A 155 25.70 7.10 -16.76
C ALA A 155 27.14 7.33 -16.32
N LYS A 156 27.38 8.35 -15.48
CA LYS A 156 28.70 8.62 -14.90
C LYS A 156 29.19 7.50 -14.00
N TYR A 157 28.32 6.85 -13.23
CA TYR A 157 28.73 5.67 -12.46
C TYR A 157 29.12 4.49 -13.36
N THR A 158 28.43 4.29 -14.48
CA THR A 158 28.81 3.26 -15.47
C THR A 158 30.15 3.57 -16.15
N GLU A 159 30.42 4.83 -16.52
CA GLU A 159 31.70 5.25 -17.12
C GLU A 159 32.89 5.02 -16.18
N HIS A 160 32.73 5.24 -14.88
CA HIS A 160 33.78 5.02 -13.87
C HIS A 160 33.95 3.53 -13.47
N GLY A 161 33.27 2.61 -14.15
CA GLY A 161 33.39 1.17 -13.90
C GLY A 161 32.80 0.71 -12.56
N ILE A 162 31.87 1.48 -11.97
CA ILE A 162 31.19 1.07 -10.74
C ILE A 162 30.25 -0.09 -11.04
N GLY A 163 30.52 -1.25 -10.43
CA GLY A 163 29.74 -2.48 -10.63
C GLY A 163 28.51 -2.60 -9.71
N LEU A 164 27.65 -3.57 -10.02
CA LEU A 164 26.45 -3.97 -9.26
C LEU A 164 26.71 -4.38 -7.80
N ARG A 165 27.97 -4.58 -7.42
CA ARG A 165 28.36 -4.95 -6.05
C ARG A 165 28.19 -3.79 -5.07
N GLN A 166 28.19 -2.55 -5.55
CA GLN A 166 28.02 -1.36 -4.72
C GLN A 166 26.54 -0.98 -4.59
N LEU A 167 26.07 -0.76 -3.36
CA LEU A 167 24.65 -0.51 -3.09
C LEU A 167 24.15 0.79 -3.75
N ARG A 168 24.96 1.85 -3.71
CA ARG A 168 24.62 3.16 -4.32
C ARG A 168 24.32 3.08 -5.82
N TYR A 169 25.01 2.21 -6.55
CA TYR A 169 24.75 1.98 -7.98
C TYR A 169 23.36 1.36 -8.19
N CYS A 170 23.04 0.32 -7.42
CA CYS A 170 21.74 -0.36 -7.48
C CYS A 170 20.58 0.57 -7.08
N ILE A 171 20.75 1.36 -6.02
CA ILE A 171 19.75 2.36 -5.58
C ILE A 171 19.56 3.42 -6.67
N THR A 172 20.65 3.96 -7.23
CA THR A 172 20.58 4.98 -8.29
C THR A 172 19.89 4.44 -9.55
N GLY A 173 20.21 3.21 -9.98
CA GLY A 173 19.53 2.56 -11.10
C GLY A 173 18.03 2.35 -10.85
N LEU A 174 17.65 1.93 -9.63
CA LEU A 174 16.26 1.79 -9.24
C LEU A 174 15.53 3.14 -9.24
N LEU A 175 16.17 4.21 -8.78
CA LEU A 175 15.61 5.57 -8.80
C LEU A 175 15.41 6.10 -10.23
N VAL A 176 16.35 5.84 -11.15
CA VAL A 176 16.20 6.20 -12.57
C VAL A 176 14.97 5.49 -13.16
N LEU A 177 14.81 4.19 -12.86
CA LEU A 177 13.65 3.42 -13.30
C LEU A 177 12.34 3.98 -12.71
N LEU A 178 12.31 4.31 -11.41
CA LEU A 178 11.12 4.87 -10.76
C LEU A 178 10.75 6.26 -11.29
N TYR A 179 11.72 7.15 -11.50
CA TYR A 179 11.48 8.46 -12.10
C TYR A 179 11.01 8.34 -13.55
N GLY A 180 11.56 7.39 -14.33
CA GLY A 180 11.10 7.09 -15.68
C GLY A 180 9.65 6.57 -15.71
N LEU A 181 9.29 5.65 -14.81
CA LEU A 181 7.92 5.14 -14.69
C LEU A 181 6.93 6.24 -14.27
N LEU A 182 7.29 7.10 -13.32
CA LEU A 182 6.46 8.24 -12.91
C LEU A 182 6.28 9.24 -14.06
N LEU A 183 7.34 9.54 -14.81
CA LEU A 183 7.26 10.37 -16.01
C LEU A 183 6.33 9.76 -17.07
N ALA A 184 6.42 8.45 -17.29
CA ALA A 184 5.52 7.74 -18.21
C ALA A 184 4.04 7.83 -17.77
N VAL A 185 3.77 7.76 -16.47
CA VAL A 185 2.42 7.96 -15.92
C VAL A 185 1.93 9.39 -16.18
N GLU A 186 2.76 10.41 -15.99
CA GLU A 186 2.38 11.81 -16.29
C GLU A 186 2.04 12.01 -17.77
N ILE A 187 2.87 11.45 -18.66
CA ILE A 187 2.62 11.46 -20.11
C ILE A 187 1.28 10.76 -20.42
N ASN A 188 0.98 9.64 -19.77
CA ASN A 188 -0.30 8.94 -19.94
C ASN A 188 -1.49 9.80 -19.43
N VAL A 189 -1.33 10.55 -18.35
CA VAL A 189 -2.37 11.49 -17.88
C VAL A 189 -2.61 12.61 -18.91
N ILE A 190 -1.54 13.16 -19.49
CA ILE A 190 -1.62 14.20 -20.52
C ILE A 190 -2.32 13.66 -21.77
N LEU A 191 -1.96 12.47 -22.24
CA LEU A 191 -2.59 11.83 -23.40
C LEU A 191 -4.06 11.47 -23.14
N GLY A 192 -4.39 10.99 -21.94
CA GLY A 192 -5.75 10.59 -21.58
C GLY A 192 -6.71 11.78 -21.44
N ARG A 193 -6.23 12.92 -20.91
CA ARG A 193 -7.04 14.12 -20.68
C ARG A 193 -6.91 15.19 -21.78
N ARG A 194 -5.92 15.05 -22.66
CA ARG A 194 -5.72 15.87 -23.86
C ARG A 194 -5.69 17.39 -23.61
N TYR A 195 -5.21 17.85 -22.45
CA TYR A 195 -5.31 19.27 -22.07
C TYR A 195 -4.14 20.17 -22.53
N MET A 196 -3.08 19.60 -23.11
CA MET A 196 -1.85 20.33 -23.46
C MET A 196 -1.80 20.73 -24.95
N CYS A 197 -1.94 19.77 -25.87
CA CYS A 197 -1.74 20.00 -27.32
C CYS A 197 -2.97 19.67 -28.19
N PHE A 198 -4.14 19.41 -27.59
CA PHE A 198 -5.35 19.10 -28.34
C PHE A 198 -6.36 20.23 -28.24
N ALA A 199 -6.98 20.56 -29.37
CA ALA A 199 -7.96 21.65 -29.47
C ALA A 199 -9.24 21.41 -28.65
N THR A 200 -9.53 20.15 -28.26
CA THR A 200 -10.72 19.78 -27.49
C THR A 200 -10.33 18.97 -26.23
N PRO A 201 -10.44 19.56 -25.02
CA PRO A 201 -10.17 18.84 -23.78
C PRO A 201 -11.29 17.83 -23.47
N THR A 202 -10.94 16.64 -22.98
CA THR A 202 -11.92 15.64 -22.53
C THR A 202 -12.35 15.92 -21.09
N GLU A 203 -13.46 16.64 -20.95
CA GLU A 203 -14.09 16.88 -19.65
C GLU A 203 -14.83 15.62 -19.17
N VAL A 204 -14.22 14.88 -18.25
CA VAL A 204 -14.88 13.78 -17.55
C VAL A 204 -15.60 14.35 -16.33
N LYS A 205 -16.90 14.06 -16.21
CA LYS A 205 -17.70 14.47 -15.05
C LYS A 205 -17.35 13.62 -13.82
N PRO A 206 -17.40 14.18 -12.61
CA PRO A 206 -17.30 13.41 -11.36
C PRO A 206 -18.36 12.30 -11.29
N PRO A 207 -18.06 11.15 -10.66
CA PRO A 207 -19.03 10.08 -10.48
C PRO A 207 -20.36 10.58 -9.88
N GLU A 208 -21.48 10.06 -10.38
CA GLU A 208 -22.83 10.44 -9.93
C GLU A 208 -23.02 10.23 -8.41
N ASP A 209 -22.35 9.23 -7.84
CA ASP A 209 -22.34 8.94 -6.40
C ASP A 209 -21.82 10.12 -5.55
N LEU A 210 -20.84 10.89 -6.04
CA LEU A 210 -20.27 12.05 -5.33
C LEU A 210 -21.15 13.30 -5.46
N GLN A 211 -22.06 13.31 -6.44
CA GLN A 211 -23.02 14.40 -6.64
C GLN A 211 -24.26 14.23 -5.74
N ASP A 212 -24.57 13.01 -5.28
CA ASP A 212 -25.59 12.76 -4.26
C ASP A 212 -25.04 13.09 -2.86
N LEU A 213 -25.44 14.26 -2.32
CA LEU A 213 -25.14 14.72 -0.96
C LEU A 213 -25.54 13.72 0.14
N GLY A 214 -26.37 12.73 -0.18
CA GLY A 214 -26.74 11.64 0.71
C GLY A 214 -25.64 10.58 0.90
N VAL A 215 -24.63 10.48 0.02
CA VAL A 215 -23.56 9.48 0.12
C VAL A 215 -22.46 9.97 1.06
N ARG A 216 -22.37 9.35 2.23
CA ARG A 216 -21.36 9.69 3.27
C ARG A 216 -20.27 8.63 3.43
N PHE A 217 -20.44 7.46 2.81
CA PHE A 217 -19.41 6.44 2.74
C PHE A 217 -18.51 6.69 1.53
N LEU A 218 -17.39 7.40 1.73
CA LEU A 218 -16.51 7.87 0.64
C LEU A 218 -15.35 6.92 0.30
N GLN A 219 -15.17 5.82 1.04
CA GLN A 219 -14.03 4.90 0.90
C GLN A 219 -13.70 4.51 -0.57
N PRO A 220 -14.65 4.26 -1.49
CA PRO A 220 -14.30 3.93 -2.88
C PRO A 220 -13.67 5.08 -3.69
N PHE A 221 -13.97 6.33 -3.30
CA PHE A 221 -13.67 7.54 -4.07
C PHE A 221 -12.51 8.37 -3.51
N VAL A 222 -11.92 7.95 -2.40
CA VAL A 222 -10.76 8.63 -1.81
C VAL A 222 -9.44 8.12 -2.39
N ASN A 223 -8.38 8.92 -2.20
CA ASN A 223 -7.03 8.56 -2.61
C ASN A 223 -6.54 7.28 -1.91
N LEU A 224 -5.50 6.66 -2.47
CA LEU A 224 -4.98 5.40 -1.95
C LEU A 224 -4.54 5.51 -0.48
N LEU A 225 -3.92 6.62 -0.09
CA LEU A 225 -3.51 6.86 1.30
C LEU A 225 -4.69 6.90 2.27
N SER A 226 -5.76 7.63 1.95
CA SER A 226 -6.97 7.68 2.77
C SER A 226 -7.74 6.37 2.74
N LYS A 227 -7.63 5.56 1.68
CA LYS A 227 -8.19 4.20 1.65
C LYS A 227 -7.48 3.29 2.65
N SER A 228 -6.15 3.37 2.70
CA SER A 228 -5.31 2.54 3.56
C SER A 228 -5.35 2.94 5.04
N THR A 229 -5.38 4.25 5.33
CA THR A 229 -5.36 4.79 6.71
C THR A 229 -6.74 5.16 7.25
N TYR A 230 -7.79 5.02 6.43
CA TYR A 230 -9.16 5.41 6.74
C TYR A 230 -9.31 6.89 7.16
N TRP A 231 -8.47 7.78 6.62
CA TRP A 231 -8.43 9.19 7.02
C TRP A 231 -9.80 9.91 6.90
N TRP A 232 -10.59 9.60 5.87
CA TRP A 232 -11.93 10.16 5.68
C TRP A 232 -12.88 9.90 6.86
N MET A 233 -12.65 8.82 7.61
CA MET A 233 -13.47 8.41 8.76
C MET A 233 -13.25 9.32 9.98
N ASN A 234 -12.12 10.04 10.07
CA ASN A 234 -11.81 10.91 11.21
C ASN A 234 -12.87 11.99 11.45
N LYS A 235 -13.38 12.61 10.38
CA LYS A 235 -14.47 13.60 10.49
C LYS A 235 -15.77 12.96 10.99
N PHE A 236 -16.07 11.74 10.53
CA PHE A 236 -17.25 11.00 10.95
C PHE A 236 -17.19 10.61 12.44
N ILE A 237 -16.05 10.04 12.89
CA ILE A 237 -15.84 9.65 14.29
C ILE A 237 -15.91 10.86 15.23
N THR A 238 -15.25 11.96 14.85
CA THR A 238 -15.27 13.19 15.66
C THR A 238 -16.69 13.77 15.76
N SER A 239 -17.47 13.68 14.68
CA SER A 239 -18.88 14.08 14.69
C SER A 239 -19.75 13.15 15.56
N ALA A 240 -19.49 11.84 15.53
CA ALA A 240 -20.20 10.84 16.32
C ALA A 240 -19.97 11.01 17.84
N HIS A 241 -18.80 11.53 18.23
CA HIS A 241 -18.55 11.88 19.62
C HIS A 241 -19.40 13.07 20.10
N LYS A 242 -19.69 14.02 19.20
CA LYS A 242 -20.47 15.23 19.53
C LYS A 242 -21.98 15.00 19.50
N ARG A 243 -22.47 14.10 18.63
CA ARG A 243 -23.89 13.83 18.43
C ARG A 243 -24.11 12.34 18.16
N PRO A 244 -25.18 11.73 18.70
CA PRO A 244 -25.49 10.33 18.42
C PRO A 244 -25.71 10.09 16.92
N ILE A 245 -25.42 8.88 16.47
CA ILE A 245 -25.48 8.50 15.05
C ILE A 245 -26.90 8.02 14.72
N ASP A 246 -27.65 8.86 14.01
CA ASP A 246 -28.91 8.45 13.40
C ASP A 246 -28.69 7.77 12.04
N LEU A 247 -29.65 6.96 11.57
CA LEU A 247 -29.64 6.38 10.22
C LEU A 247 -29.48 7.43 9.11
N LYS A 248 -30.02 8.64 9.32
CA LYS A 248 -29.85 9.79 8.40
C LYS A 248 -28.39 10.27 8.33
N VAL A 249 -27.60 10.09 9.39
CA VAL A 249 -26.20 10.53 9.50
C VAL A 249 -25.25 9.54 8.83
N ILE A 250 -25.60 8.25 8.74
CA ILE A 250 -24.83 7.21 8.04
C ILE A 250 -24.85 7.45 6.53
N GLY A 251 -25.96 7.94 6.00
CA GLY A 251 -26.13 8.25 4.58
C GLY A 251 -26.42 7.01 3.71
N LYS A 252 -26.45 7.22 2.40
CA LYS A 252 -26.65 6.18 1.39
C LYS A 252 -25.34 5.47 1.05
N LEU A 253 -25.45 4.22 0.63
CA LEU A 253 -24.33 3.44 0.10
C LEU A 253 -24.03 3.83 -1.37
N PRO A 254 -22.75 3.81 -1.78
CA PRO A 254 -22.34 3.97 -3.17
C PRO A 254 -22.97 2.94 -4.09
N ILE A 255 -23.18 3.28 -5.38
CA ILE A 255 -23.80 2.39 -6.38
C ILE A 255 -23.11 1.02 -6.45
N ALA A 256 -21.78 0.97 -6.31
CA ALA A 256 -21.00 -0.26 -6.35
C ALA A 256 -21.34 -1.26 -5.22
N MET A 257 -21.82 -0.76 -4.08
CA MET A 257 -22.16 -1.57 -2.89
C MET A 257 -23.67 -1.79 -2.74
N ARG A 258 -24.50 -1.25 -3.64
CA ARG A 258 -25.96 -1.45 -3.57
C ARG A 258 -26.32 -2.89 -3.88
N ALA A 259 -27.30 -3.42 -3.14
CA ALA A 259 -27.79 -4.78 -3.30
C ALA A 259 -28.27 -5.07 -4.73
N LEU A 260 -28.95 -4.09 -5.37
CA LEU A 260 -29.42 -4.22 -6.76
C LEU A 260 -28.26 -4.41 -7.75
N THR A 261 -27.21 -3.59 -7.67
CA THR A 261 -26.04 -3.67 -8.54
C THR A 261 -25.34 -5.02 -8.40
N ASN A 262 -25.12 -5.45 -7.15
CA ASN A 262 -24.50 -6.73 -6.85
C ASN A 262 -25.37 -7.92 -7.28
N TYR A 263 -26.69 -7.80 -7.14
CA TYR A 263 -27.65 -8.80 -7.64
C TYR A 263 -27.64 -8.90 -9.17
N ILE A 264 -27.65 -7.79 -9.90
CA ILE A 264 -27.58 -7.78 -11.37
C ILE A 264 -26.27 -8.43 -11.83
N LYS A 265 -25.14 -8.08 -11.19
CA LYS A 265 -23.84 -8.69 -11.46
C LYS A 265 -23.86 -10.21 -11.24
N LEU A 266 -24.40 -10.65 -10.11
CA LEU A 266 -24.52 -12.08 -9.80
C LEU A 266 -25.44 -12.79 -10.81
N ARG A 267 -26.58 -12.19 -11.12
CA ARG A 267 -27.57 -12.71 -12.08
C ARG A 267 -26.95 -12.89 -13.46
N LYS A 268 -26.20 -11.89 -13.93
CA LYS A 268 -25.49 -11.96 -15.22
C LYS A 268 -24.54 -13.16 -15.26
N GLU A 269 -23.76 -13.39 -14.19
CA GLU A 269 -22.87 -14.57 -14.14
C GLU A 269 -23.64 -15.91 -14.09
N PHE A 270 -24.84 -15.94 -13.50
CA PHE A 270 -25.71 -17.11 -13.56
C PHE A 270 -26.32 -17.34 -14.96
N GLU A 271 -26.57 -16.29 -15.73
CA GLU A 271 -27.11 -16.37 -17.10
C GLU A 271 -25.99 -16.69 -18.11
N ASP A 272 -24.79 -16.13 -17.94
CA ASP A 272 -23.60 -16.36 -18.76
C ASP A 272 -23.06 -17.79 -18.62
N GLN A 273 -23.33 -18.46 -17.50
CA GLN A 273 -23.18 -19.90 -17.38
C GLN A 273 -24.27 -20.58 -18.22
N LYS A 274 -24.08 -20.62 -19.54
CA LYS A 274 -25.01 -21.24 -20.51
C LYS A 274 -25.39 -22.64 -20.03
N ARG A 275 -26.69 -22.89 -19.89
CA ARG A 275 -27.24 -24.24 -19.81
C ARG A 275 -26.92 -24.94 -21.14
N PRO A 276 -26.20 -26.08 -21.16
CA PRO A 276 -26.38 -27.03 -22.24
C PRO A 276 -27.87 -27.38 -22.31
N LEU A 277 -28.48 -27.41 -23.50
CA LEU A 277 -29.86 -27.86 -23.67
C LEU A 277 -29.99 -29.26 -23.02
N GLY A 278 -30.79 -29.38 -21.96
CA GLY A 278 -30.98 -30.62 -21.20
C GLY A 278 -30.19 -30.78 -19.89
N ALA A 279 -29.45 -29.76 -19.42
CA ALA A 279 -28.73 -29.85 -18.14
C ALA A 279 -29.64 -29.78 -16.90
N ALA A 280 -29.28 -30.58 -15.89
CA ALA A 280 -29.91 -30.70 -14.57
C ALA A 280 -30.15 -29.34 -13.87
N PRO A 281 -31.10 -29.26 -12.92
CA PRO A 281 -31.34 -28.04 -12.14
C PRO A 281 -30.04 -27.51 -11.50
N PRO A 282 -29.94 -26.18 -11.26
CA PRO A 282 -28.72 -25.57 -10.75
C PRO A 282 -28.31 -26.19 -9.42
N GLY A 283 -27.28 -27.04 -9.46
CA GLY A 283 -26.73 -27.72 -8.29
C GLY A 283 -25.82 -26.81 -7.45
N PRO A 284 -25.37 -27.29 -6.27
CA PRO A 284 -24.51 -26.51 -5.37
C PRO A 284 -23.19 -26.10 -6.03
N LYS A 285 -22.61 -26.96 -6.87
CA LYS A 285 -21.38 -26.68 -7.62
C LYS A 285 -21.53 -25.50 -8.60
N TRP A 286 -22.69 -25.39 -9.24
CA TRP A 286 -23.01 -24.29 -10.17
C TRP A 286 -23.13 -22.95 -9.43
N ILE A 287 -23.86 -22.95 -8.30
CA ILE A 287 -23.98 -21.75 -7.46
C ILE A 287 -22.61 -21.28 -7.00
N TRP A 288 -21.76 -22.22 -6.57
CA TRP A 288 -20.41 -21.91 -6.12
C TRP A 288 -19.53 -21.32 -7.23
N GLN A 289 -19.59 -21.86 -8.45
CA GLN A 289 -18.88 -21.30 -9.60
C GLN A 289 -19.33 -19.87 -9.93
N ALA A 290 -20.64 -19.60 -9.88
CA ALA A 290 -21.16 -18.25 -10.13
C ALA A 290 -20.69 -17.25 -9.07
N LEU A 291 -20.68 -17.64 -7.80
CA LEU A 291 -20.18 -16.80 -6.71
C LEU A 291 -18.68 -16.51 -6.85
N ARG A 292 -17.88 -17.53 -7.17
CA ARG A 292 -16.43 -17.35 -7.44
C ARG A 292 -16.18 -16.44 -8.64
N LYS A 293 -16.96 -16.53 -9.70
CA LYS A 293 -16.77 -15.68 -10.88
C LYS A 293 -17.21 -14.23 -10.62
N ALA A 294 -18.32 -14.03 -9.91
CA ALA A 294 -18.84 -12.71 -9.58
C ALA A 294 -17.98 -11.95 -8.55
N PHE A 295 -17.51 -12.65 -7.51
CA PHE A 295 -16.85 -12.04 -6.34
C PHE A 295 -15.38 -12.50 -6.14
N GLY A 296 -14.85 -13.35 -7.01
CA GLY A 296 -13.49 -13.89 -6.86
C GLY A 296 -12.39 -12.88 -7.10
N ARG A 297 -12.57 -11.90 -8.00
CA ARG A 297 -11.55 -10.87 -8.27
C ARG A 297 -11.14 -10.08 -7.01
N PRO A 298 -12.07 -9.44 -6.27
CA PRO A 298 -11.71 -8.73 -5.04
C PRO A 298 -11.24 -9.69 -3.93
N LEU A 299 -11.73 -10.93 -3.91
CA LEU A 299 -11.29 -11.94 -2.95
C LEU A 299 -9.83 -12.36 -3.16
N ILE A 300 -9.42 -12.59 -4.41
CA ILE A 300 -8.03 -12.91 -4.77
C ILE A 300 -7.12 -11.73 -4.40
N LEU A 301 -7.55 -10.49 -4.65
CA LEU A 301 -6.81 -9.31 -4.23
C LEU A 301 -6.62 -9.25 -2.71
N SER A 302 -7.65 -9.56 -1.93
CA SER A 302 -7.56 -9.66 -0.47
C SER A 302 -6.56 -10.75 -0.02
N ILE A 303 -6.59 -11.94 -0.66
CA ILE A 303 -5.63 -13.03 -0.40
C ILE A 303 -4.19 -12.58 -0.71
N MET A 304 -3.97 -11.88 -1.82
CA MET A 304 -2.65 -11.36 -2.20
C MET A 304 -2.11 -10.37 -1.17
N PHE A 305 -2.93 -9.43 -0.70
CA PHE A 305 -2.52 -8.51 0.37
C PHE A 305 -2.24 -9.25 1.68
N ARG A 306 -2.99 -10.32 1.98
CA ARG A 306 -2.75 -11.13 3.17
C ARG A 306 -1.39 -11.81 3.12
N VAL A 307 -1.11 -12.53 2.03
CA VAL A 307 0.18 -13.22 1.84
C VAL A 307 1.34 -12.23 1.91
N LEU A 308 1.22 -11.06 1.26
CA LEU A 308 2.25 -10.03 1.33
C LEU A 308 2.46 -9.52 2.77
N ALA A 309 1.39 -9.32 3.53
CA ALA A 309 1.49 -8.92 4.94
C ALA A 309 2.17 -9.99 5.79
N ASP A 310 1.88 -11.27 5.56
CA ASP A 310 2.51 -12.36 6.31
C ASP A 310 4.02 -12.46 5.98
N LEU A 311 4.41 -12.28 4.71
CA LEU A 311 5.81 -12.19 4.29
C LEU A 311 6.55 -11.02 4.96
N LEU A 312 5.94 -9.84 5.03
CA LEU A 312 6.48 -8.68 5.77
C LEU A 312 6.55 -8.94 7.28
N GLY A 313 5.69 -9.80 7.81
CA GLY A 313 5.71 -10.21 9.22
C GLY A 313 6.96 -10.98 9.62
N PHE A 314 7.52 -11.77 8.70
CA PHE A 314 8.77 -12.51 8.94
C PHE A 314 10.01 -11.61 8.92
N VAL A 315 9.94 -10.46 8.24
CA VAL A 315 11.02 -9.45 8.26
C VAL A 315 11.27 -8.95 9.69
N GLY A 316 10.23 -8.89 10.53
CA GLY A 316 10.34 -8.45 11.92
C GLY A 316 11.37 -9.23 12.76
N PRO A 317 11.17 -10.55 12.97
CA PRO A 317 12.13 -11.40 13.66
C PRO A 317 13.53 -11.43 13.03
N LEU A 318 13.61 -11.43 11.68
CA LEU A 318 14.90 -11.39 10.96
C LEU A 318 15.69 -10.12 11.26
N CYS A 319 15.02 -8.95 11.24
CA CYS A 319 15.65 -7.69 11.62
C CYS A 319 16.11 -7.68 13.08
N ILE A 320 15.31 -8.23 14.01
CA ILE A 320 15.71 -8.31 15.43
C ILE A 320 16.94 -9.21 15.61
N SER A 321 16.96 -10.38 14.96
CA SER A 321 18.11 -11.29 14.98
C SER A 321 19.38 -10.63 14.42
N GLY A 322 19.26 -9.90 13.30
CA GLY A 322 20.37 -9.14 12.72
C GLY A 322 20.89 -8.04 13.66
N ILE A 323 20.00 -7.29 14.31
CA ILE A 323 20.39 -6.25 15.29
C ILE A 323 21.14 -6.89 16.47
N VAL A 324 20.62 -7.97 17.05
CA VAL A 324 21.23 -8.64 18.20
C VAL A 324 22.59 -9.24 17.82
N HIS A 325 22.71 -9.86 16.65
CA HIS A 325 23.97 -10.42 16.17
C HIS A 325 25.02 -9.32 15.94
N HIS A 326 24.63 -8.16 15.40
CA HIS A 326 25.53 -7.01 15.24
C HIS A 326 26.02 -6.48 16.60
N ILE A 327 25.14 -6.41 17.61
CA ILE A 327 25.51 -5.96 18.97
C ILE A 327 26.42 -7.00 19.66
N SER A 328 26.18 -8.29 19.44
CA SER A 328 26.95 -9.38 20.06
C SER A 328 28.32 -9.59 19.43
N LYS A 329 28.51 -9.17 18.17
CA LYS A 329 29.76 -9.31 17.43
C LYS A 329 30.56 -8.01 17.59
N ASP A 330 31.24 -7.88 18.74
CA ASP A 330 32.13 -6.76 19.06
C ASP A 330 32.94 -6.25 17.85
N ASN A 331 32.65 -5.01 17.42
CA ASN A 331 33.47 -3.95 16.76
C ASN A 331 34.76 -4.27 15.97
N ARG A 332 35.10 -5.51 15.62
CA ARG A 332 36.47 -5.89 15.22
C ARG A 332 36.72 -6.10 13.74
N THR A 333 35.72 -6.00 12.88
CA THR A 333 35.96 -6.11 11.43
C THR A 333 34.97 -5.27 10.62
N ILE A 334 34.97 -3.94 10.79
CA ILE A 334 34.48 -3.10 9.70
C ILE A 334 35.58 -3.10 8.64
N GLN A 335 35.43 -3.98 7.67
CA GLN A 335 36.34 -4.09 6.53
C GLN A 335 36.37 -2.74 5.81
N GLN A 336 37.56 -2.21 5.53
CA GLN A 336 37.70 -0.85 4.99
C GLN A 336 36.94 -0.72 3.66
N PRO A 337 35.98 0.22 3.53
CA PRO A 337 35.25 0.41 2.30
C PRO A 337 36.17 0.90 1.18
N MET A 338 35.89 0.45 -0.05
CA MET A 338 36.66 0.86 -1.23
C MET A 338 36.47 2.37 -1.47
N LYS A 339 37.55 3.14 -1.37
CA LYS A 339 37.57 4.58 -1.67
C LYS A 339 37.76 4.76 -3.18
N LEU A 340 36.74 5.24 -3.87
CA LEU A 340 36.81 5.61 -5.28
C LEU A 340 36.27 7.04 -5.43
N LEU A 341 36.99 7.92 -6.12
CA LEU A 341 36.63 9.35 -6.24
C LEU A 341 36.53 10.14 -4.92
N GLY A 342 37.18 9.68 -3.85
CA GLY A 342 37.10 10.34 -2.54
C GLY A 342 35.85 10.00 -1.73
N ILE A 343 34.98 9.11 -2.24
CA ILE A 343 33.72 8.68 -1.61
C ILE A 343 33.85 7.22 -1.16
N TYR A 344 33.34 6.92 0.03
CA TYR A 344 33.26 5.55 0.57
C TYR A 344 32.00 4.85 0.07
N PHE A 345 32.18 3.79 -0.73
CA PHE A 345 31.08 2.94 -1.21
C PHE A 345 30.90 1.72 -0.32
N ILE A 346 29.68 1.50 0.15
CA ILE A 346 29.33 0.41 1.06
C ILE A 346 28.76 -0.78 0.29
N SER A 347 29.15 -1.99 0.71
CA SER A 347 28.61 -3.25 0.19
C SER A 347 27.20 -3.52 0.75
N SER A 348 26.33 -4.18 -0.02
CA SER A 348 24.95 -4.48 0.41
C SER A 348 24.86 -5.32 1.69
N LYS A 349 25.86 -6.16 1.98
CA LYS A 349 25.94 -6.95 3.21
C LYS A 349 26.25 -6.07 4.43
N GLU A 350 27.23 -5.19 4.31
CA GLU A 350 27.61 -4.24 5.37
C GLU A 350 26.47 -3.27 5.69
N PHE A 351 25.70 -2.85 4.68
CA PHE A 351 24.52 -2.01 4.88
C PHE A 351 23.44 -2.69 5.75
N LEU A 352 23.19 -3.99 5.56
CA LEU A 352 22.21 -4.74 6.34
C LEU A 352 22.74 -5.17 7.72
N GLU A 353 24.06 -5.15 7.93
CA GLU A 353 24.66 -5.39 9.24
C GLU A 353 24.51 -4.17 10.17
N ASN A 354 24.40 -2.95 9.63
CA ASN A 354 24.23 -1.74 10.44
C ASN A 354 22.92 -1.75 11.24
N ALA A 355 23.02 -1.76 12.58
CA ALA A 355 21.88 -1.83 13.49
C ALA A 355 20.86 -0.68 13.30
N TYR A 356 21.32 0.55 13.05
CA TYR A 356 20.43 1.71 12.84
C TYR A 356 19.63 1.60 11.54
N VAL A 357 20.25 1.14 10.46
CA VAL A 357 19.59 0.93 9.17
C VAL A 357 18.54 -0.17 9.29
N LEU A 358 18.89 -1.26 9.99
CA LEU A 358 18.00 -2.39 10.21
C LEU A 358 16.79 -2.01 11.08
N ALA A 359 16.96 -1.10 12.04
CA ALA A 359 15.86 -0.54 12.85
C ALA A 359 14.90 0.32 12.02
N VAL A 360 15.42 1.16 11.12
CA VAL A 360 14.59 1.94 10.19
C VAL A 360 13.85 1.02 9.21
N LEU A 361 14.53 0.01 8.68
CA LEU A 361 13.91 -0.99 7.81
C LEU A 361 12.79 -1.75 8.53
N LEU A 362 13.01 -2.15 9.79
CA LEU A 362 12.01 -2.77 10.65
C LEU A 362 10.78 -1.87 10.81
N PHE A 363 10.96 -0.58 11.06
CA PHE A 363 9.85 0.38 11.18
C PHE A 363 8.98 0.41 9.92
N PHE A 364 9.59 0.52 8.73
CA PHE A 364 8.84 0.52 7.47
C PHE A 364 8.19 -0.83 7.18
N ALA A 365 8.89 -1.94 7.42
CA ALA A 365 8.35 -3.28 7.23
C ALA A 365 7.09 -3.51 8.08
N LEU A 366 7.12 -3.11 9.36
CA LEU A 366 5.97 -3.20 10.27
C LEU A 366 4.82 -2.29 9.83
N LEU A 367 5.11 -1.06 9.38
CA LEU A 367 4.09 -0.14 8.90
C LEU A 367 3.37 -0.70 7.66
N LEU A 368 4.13 -1.23 6.69
CA LEU A 368 3.56 -1.87 5.50
C LEU A 368 2.79 -3.14 5.86
N GLN A 369 3.33 -4.00 6.73
CA GLN A 369 2.68 -5.20 7.22
C GLN A 369 1.28 -4.88 7.77
N ARG A 370 1.19 -3.95 8.72
CA ARG A 370 -0.07 -3.59 9.37
C ARG A 370 -1.06 -2.98 8.38
N THR A 371 -0.57 -2.18 7.43
CA THR A 371 -1.41 -1.55 6.41
C THR A 371 -1.99 -2.57 5.44
N PHE A 372 -1.19 -3.49 4.90
CA PHE A 372 -1.68 -4.53 3.99
C PHE A 372 -2.61 -5.52 4.69
N LEU A 373 -2.34 -5.85 5.95
CA LEU A 373 -3.22 -6.68 6.76
C LEU A 373 -4.61 -6.06 6.90
N GLN A 374 -4.69 -4.77 7.24
CA GLN A 374 -5.96 -4.03 7.35
C GLN A 374 -6.68 -3.89 6.00
N ALA A 375 -5.94 -3.63 4.92
CA ALA A 375 -6.50 -3.56 3.57
C ALA A 375 -7.08 -4.92 3.12
N SER A 376 -6.40 -6.02 3.44
CA SER A 376 -6.87 -7.38 3.18
C SER A 376 -8.19 -7.66 3.91
N TYR A 377 -8.25 -7.36 5.22
CA TYR A 377 -9.47 -7.55 6.01
C TYR A 377 -10.64 -6.74 5.47
N TYR A 378 -10.43 -5.46 5.16
CA TYR A 378 -11.48 -4.62 4.61
C TYR A 378 -11.98 -5.14 3.25
N ALA A 379 -11.09 -5.55 2.34
CA ALA A 379 -11.49 -6.11 1.05
C ALA A 379 -12.30 -7.42 1.19
N ALA A 380 -11.95 -8.27 2.16
CA ALA A 380 -12.70 -9.49 2.46
C ALA A 380 -14.09 -9.17 3.04
N ILE A 381 -14.15 -8.23 3.99
CA ILE A 381 -15.39 -7.80 4.64
C ILE A 381 -16.33 -7.16 3.62
N GLU A 382 -15.83 -6.24 2.80
CA GLU A 382 -16.59 -5.62 1.71
C GLU A 382 -17.18 -6.67 0.77
N THR A 383 -16.36 -7.64 0.34
CA THR A 383 -16.80 -8.70 -0.57
C THR A 383 -17.89 -9.56 0.05
N GLY A 384 -17.76 -9.95 1.32
CA GLY A 384 -18.78 -10.76 2.00
C GLY A 384 -20.08 -10.02 2.26
N ILE A 385 -20.05 -8.72 2.56
CA ILE A 385 -21.28 -7.90 2.71
C ILE A 385 -22.00 -7.75 1.36
N ASN A 386 -21.25 -7.46 0.29
CA ASN A 386 -21.80 -7.36 -1.07
C ASN A 386 -22.43 -8.69 -1.53
N LEU A 387 -21.78 -9.81 -1.21
CA LEU A 387 -22.29 -11.17 -1.44
C LEU A 387 -23.61 -11.40 -0.69
N ARG A 388 -23.67 -11.08 0.61
CA ARG A 388 -24.89 -11.21 1.43
C ARG A 388 -26.05 -10.43 0.82
N GLY A 389 -25.82 -9.18 0.43
CA GLY A 389 -26.86 -8.35 -0.21
C GLY A 389 -27.36 -8.93 -1.54
N ALA A 390 -26.47 -9.47 -2.37
CA ALA A 390 -26.84 -10.10 -3.64
C ALA A 390 -27.64 -11.40 -3.43
N ILE A 391 -27.23 -12.24 -2.48
CA ILE A 391 -27.87 -13.52 -2.20
C ILE A 391 -29.25 -13.31 -1.56
N GLN A 392 -29.37 -12.39 -0.61
CA GLN A 392 -30.67 -12.05 -0.01
C GLN A 392 -31.66 -11.55 -1.08
N THR A 393 -31.20 -10.69 -2.00
CA THR A 393 -32.03 -10.22 -3.13
C THR A 393 -32.41 -11.37 -4.06
N LYS A 394 -31.49 -12.30 -4.33
CA LYS A 394 -31.77 -13.49 -5.15
C LYS A 394 -32.79 -14.43 -4.50
N ILE A 395 -32.65 -14.69 -3.21
CA ILE A 395 -33.59 -15.50 -2.44
C ILE A 395 -34.97 -14.82 -2.44
N TYR A 396 -35.03 -13.52 -2.17
CA TYR A 396 -36.28 -12.76 -2.20
C TYR A 396 -36.97 -12.79 -3.57
N ASN A 397 -36.23 -12.56 -4.67
CA ASN A 397 -36.78 -12.66 -6.02
C ASN A 397 -37.23 -14.09 -6.36
N LYS A 398 -36.62 -15.12 -5.77
CA LYS A 398 -37.09 -16.50 -5.89
C LYS A 398 -38.40 -16.70 -5.11
N ILE A 399 -38.48 -16.22 -3.86
CA ILE A 399 -39.69 -16.28 -3.02
C ILE A 399 -40.89 -15.67 -3.74
N MET A 400 -40.73 -14.50 -4.35
CA MET A 400 -41.79 -13.81 -5.12
C MET A 400 -42.31 -14.60 -6.33
N ARG A 401 -41.62 -15.67 -6.75
CA ARG A 401 -41.99 -16.52 -7.89
C ARG A 401 -42.29 -17.96 -7.48
N MET A 402 -42.26 -18.29 -6.19
CA MET A 402 -42.60 -19.64 -5.73
C MET A 402 -44.12 -19.80 -5.68
N CYS A 403 -44.62 -20.94 -6.16
CA CYS A 403 -46.04 -21.28 -6.08
C CYS A 403 -46.43 -21.64 -4.64
N THR A 404 -47.59 -21.18 -4.20
CA THR A 404 -48.16 -21.44 -2.87
C THR A 404 -48.35 -22.95 -2.60
N SER A 405 -48.46 -23.76 -3.65
CA SER A 405 -48.54 -25.23 -3.57
C SER A 405 -47.38 -25.87 -2.80
N ASN A 406 -46.16 -25.35 -2.94
CA ASN A 406 -44.98 -25.90 -2.26
C ASN A 406 -44.96 -25.53 -0.77
N MET A 407 -45.63 -24.43 -0.39
CA MET A 407 -45.83 -24.03 1.00
C MET A 407 -47.02 -24.77 1.63
N SER A 408 -48.06 -25.07 0.85
CA SER A 408 -49.24 -25.82 1.33
C SER A 408 -48.99 -27.33 1.45
N MET A 409 -48.06 -27.89 0.67
CA MET A 409 -47.65 -29.30 0.76
C MET A 409 -46.69 -29.57 1.95
N GLY A 410 -46.31 -28.55 2.72
CA GLY A 410 -45.46 -28.70 3.92
C GLY A 410 -43.97 -28.98 3.64
N GLU A 411 -43.54 -29.08 2.38
CA GLU A 411 -42.13 -29.32 2.02
C GLU A 411 -41.21 -28.16 2.37
N LEU A 412 -41.72 -26.91 2.37
CA LEU A 412 -40.98 -25.70 2.72
C LEU A 412 -41.82 -24.80 3.62
N THR A 413 -41.40 -24.65 4.88
CA THR A 413 -42.05 -23.77 5.86
C THR A 413 -41.49 -22.34 5.80
N VAL A 414 -42.31 -21.35 6.17
CA VAL A 414 -41.87 -19.94 6.30
C VAL A 414 -40.70 -19.82 7.28
N ALA A 415 -40.72 -20.59 8.37
CA ALA A 415 -39.65 -20.63 9.36
C ALA A 415 -38.31 -21.09 8.75
N GLN A 416 -38.33 -22.13 7.90
CA GLN A 416 -37.12 -22.58 7.19
C GLN A 416 -36.59 -21.50 6.23
N ILE A 417 -37.46 -20.77 5.53
CA ILE A 417 -37.05 -19.68 4.64
C ILE A 417 -36.45 -18.51 5.44
N CYS A 418 -37.05 -18.13 6.56
CA CYS A 418 -36.49 -17.12 7.47
C CYS A 418 -35.14 -17.56 8.02
N ASN A 419 -34.99 -18.84 8.39
CA ASN A 419 -33.74 -19.41 8.86
C ASN A 419 -32.64 -19.36 7.77
N LEU A 420 -32.98 -19.74 6.54
CA LEU A 420 -32.09 -19.66 5.38
C LEU A 420 -31.59 -18.22 5.15
N VAL A 421 -32.48 -17.23 5.22
CA VAL A 421 -32.12 -15.82 5.02
C VAL A 421 -31.29 -15.27 6.17
N ALA A 422 -31.60 -15.64 7.42
CA ALA A 422 -30.94 -15.07 8.60
C ALA A 422 -29.62 -15.77 8.95
N ILE A 423 -29.61 -17.10 9.00
CA ILE A 423 -28.47 -17.90 9.46
C ILE A 423 -27.55 -18.27 8.29
N ASP A 424 -28.08 -18.93 7.26
CA ASP A 424 -27.22 -19.52 6.22
C ASP A 424 -26.52 -18.44 5.38
N THR A 425 -27.21 -17.33 5.06
CA THR A 425 -26.55 -16.20 4.36
C THR A 425 -25.47 -15.54 5.23
N ASN A 426 -25.66 -15.53 6.56
CA ASN A 426 -24.69 -14.95 7.49
C ASN A 426 -23.47 -15.87 7.65
N GLN A 427 -23.68 -17.19 7.75
CA GLN A 427 -22.59 -18.17 7.74
C GLN A 427 -21.78 -18.10 6.44
N LEU A 428 -22.45 -17.96 5.30
CA LEU A 428 -21.78 -17.80 4.01
C LEU A 428 -21.00 -16.47 3.93
N MET A 429 -21.52 -15.38 4.50
CA MET A 429 -20.79 -14.12 4.63
C MET A 429 -19.50 -14.31 5.45
N TRP A 430 -19.60 -14.94 6.63
CA TRP A 430 -18.44 -15.24 7.47
C TRP A 430 -17.42 -16.15 6.79
N PHE A 431 -17.86 -17.10 5.97
CA PHE A 431 -16.96 -17.90 5.15
C PHE A 431 -16.07 -17.04 4.24
N PHE A 432 -16.65 -16.03 3.56
CA PHE A 432 -15.88 -15.12 2.71
C PHE A 432 -14.96 -14.21 3.51
N PHE A 433 -15.32 -13.82 4.73
CA PHE A 433 -14.45 -13.05 5.62
C PHE A 433 -13.20 -13.85 6.03
N LEU A 434 -13.35 -15.16 6.23
CA LEU A 434 -12.26 -16.04 6.67
C LEU A 434 -11.48 -16.68 5.52
N CYS A 435 -11.94 -16.57 4.28
CA CYS A 435 -11.30 -17.17 3.13
C CYS A 435 -9.82 -16.75 2.94
N PRO A 436 -9.42 -15.47 3.15
CA PRO A 436 -8.00 -15.11 3.15
C PRO A 436 -7.18 -15.81 4.22
N ASN A 437 -7.74 -15.99 5.42
CA ASN A 437 -7.05 -16.72 6.49
C ASN A 437 -6.87 -18.20 6.12
N LEU A 438 -7.85 -18.82 5.48
CA LEU A 438 -7.76 -20.23 5.06
C LEU A 438 -6.57 -20.50 4.12
N TRP A 439 -6.28 -19.55 3.22
CA TRP A 439 -5.15 -19.65 2.30
C TRP A 439 -3.80 -19.26 2.95
N ALA A 440 -3.83 -18.32 3.89
CA ALA A 440 -2.63 -17.80 4.52
C ALA A 440 -2.07 -18.69 5.65
N MET A 441 -2.94 -19.35 6.41
CA MET A 441 -2.53 -20.16 7.56
C MET A 441 -1.54 -21.29 7.21
N PRO A 442 -1.70 -22.06 6.11
CA PRO A 442 -0.72 -23.08 5.72
C PRO A 442 0.66 -22.51 5.41
N ILE A 443 0.72 -21.34 4.77
CA ILE A 443 1.96 -20.64 4.43
C ILE A 443 2.66 -20.20 5.71
N GLN A 444 1.89 -19.62 6.64
CA GLN A 444 2.43 -19.14 7.91
C GLN A 444 2.99 -20.27 8.79
N VAL A 445 2.30 -21.42 8.84
CA VAL A 445 2.72 -22.58 9.65
C VAL A 445 3.90 -23.34 9.02
N SER A 446 3.94 -23.47 7.70
CA SER A 446 5.01 -24.20 7.01
C SER A 446 6.36 -23.50 7.17
N ASP A 447 6.37 -22.18 7.12
CA ASP A 447 7.60 -21.39 7.29
C ASP A 447 8.07 -21.38 8.75
N HIS A 448 7.14 -21.39 9.71
CA HIS A 448 7.50 -21.44 11.13
C HIS A 448 8.18 -22.76 11.54
N ARG A 449 7.94 -23.86 10.81
CA ARG A 449 8.66 -25.14 10.98
C ARG A 449 9.97 -25.23 10.18
N GLY A 450 10.21 -24.31 9.24
CA GLY A 450 11.42 -24.25 8.42
C GLY A 450 12.61 -23.55 9.09
N GLY A 451 12.39 -22.89 10.23
CA GLY A 451 13.48 -22.40 11.09
C GLY A 451 14.09 -23.56 11.87
N ASP A 452 15.38 -23.82 11.64
CA ASP A 452 16.14 -24.94 12.21
C ASP A 452 15.81 -25.28 13.69
N PRO A 453 15.63 -26.57 14.04
CA PRO A 453 15.43 -27.02 15.43
C PRO A 453 16.71 -27.00 16.29
N ALA A 454 17.74 -26.25 15.90
CA ALA A 454 19.08 -26.36 16.48
C ALA A 454 19.52 -25.10 17.24
N LEU A 455 18.70 -24.55 18.14
CA LEU A 455 19.17 -23.64 19.21
C LEU A 455 18.07 -23.38 20.27
N LEU A 456 17.56 -24.45 20.88
CA LEU A 456 16.93 -24.37 22.21
C LEU A 456 17.98 -24.80 23.24
N PRO A 457 18.45 -23.92 24.15
CA PRO A 457 19.27 -24.36 25.26
C PRO A 457 18.44 -25.26 26.19
N PRO A 458 19.02 -26.30 26.80
CA PRO A 458 18.30 -27.12 27.76
C PRO A 458 18.21 -26.34 29.08
N GLY A 459 17.02 -25.92 29.47
CA GLY A 459 16.82 -25.31 30.78
C GLY A 459 15.56 -24.48 30.92
N ASN A 460 14.45 -25.13 31.30
CA ASN A 460 13.97 -24.99 32.67
C ASN A 460 12.75 -25.90 32.88
N GLN A 461 13.01 -27.01 33.57
CA GLN A 461 12.02 -27.70 34.38
C GLN A 461 11.38 -26.67 35.31
N CYS A 462 10.09 -26.39 35.13
CA CYS A 462 9.29 -25.84 36.23
C CYS A 462 9.03 -27.00 37.19
N LEU A 463 9.87 -27.05 38.21
CA LEU A 463 9.56 -27.66 39.49
C LEU A 463 8.33 -26.97 40.10
N ASP A 464 7.54 -27.83 40.71
CA ASP A 464 6.63 -27.58 41.81
C ASP A 464 5.15 -27.29 41.55
N ARG A 465 4.37 -27.99 42.38
CA ARG A 465 2.99 -28.39 42.24
C ARG A 465 2.21 -27.78 43.40
N SER A 466 2.14 -26.45 43.49
CA SER A 466 1.17 -25.77 44.36
C SER A 466 1.10 -24.29 44.00
N ASP A 467 0.10 -23.92 43.22
CA ASP A 467 -0.69 -22.68 43.35
C ASP A 467 -1.51 -22.43 42.09
N ARG A 468 -2.74 -22.98 42.12
CA ARG A 468 -3.84 -22.46 41.30
C ARG A 468 -4.18 -21.08 41.84
N HIS A 469 -4.02 -20.05 41.00
CA HIS A 469 -4.83 -18.80 40.94
C HIS A 469 -3.97 -17.57 40.59
N ARG A 470 -3.53 -17.44 39.34
CA ARG A 470 -3.51 -16.19 38.54
C ARG A 470 -2.76 -16.40 37.23
N CYS A 471 -3.49 -16.66 36.15
CA CYS A 471 -3.07 -16.38 34.78
C CYS A 471 -4.35 -16.20 33.93
N VAL A 472 -4.97 -15.03 34.04
CA VAL A 472 -5.91 -14.55 33.01
C VAL A 472 -5.06 -13.81 31.99
N GLY A 473 -4.71 -14.50 30.91
CA GLY A 473 -4.00 -13.95 29.76
C GLY A 473 -4.74 -14.33 28.49
N THR A 474 -5.12 -13.33 27.72
CA THR A 474 -5.78 -13.35 26.40
C THR A 474 -5.24 -14.42 25.44
N GLY A 475 -5.74 -15.65 25.55
CA GLY A 475 -5.37 -16.77 24.68
C GLY A 475 -6.50 -17.78 24.42
N SER A 476 -7.67 -17.59 25.03
CA SER A 476 -8.80 -18.54 24.94
C SER A 476 -9.70 -18.34 23.71
N VAL A 477 -9.62 -17.20 23.00
CA VAL A 477 -10.45 -16.93 21.81
C VAL A 477 -9.83 -17.48 20.51
N PHE A 478 -8.51 -17.67 20.46
CA PHE A 478 -7.83 -18.18 19.26
C PHE A 478 -7.93 -19.70 19.09
N ARG A 479 -7.96 -20.47 20.19
CA ARG A 479 -8.03 -21.94 20.12
C ARG A 479 -9.33 -22.47 19.53
N GLY A 480 -10.46 -21.80 19.76
CA GLY A 480 -11.75 -22.20 19.18
C GLY A 480 -11.85 -21.96 17.67
N HIS A 481 -11.16 -20.94 17.15
CA HIS A 481 -11.17 -20.61 15.72
C HIS A 481 -10.29 -21.55 14.88
N GLU A 482 -9.16 -22.00 15.42
CA GLU A 482 -8.28 -22.95 14.71
C GLU A 482 -8.94 -24.32 14.50
N THR A 483 -9.71 -24.81 15.48
CA THR A 483 -10.42 -26.10 15.37
C THR A 483 -11.55 -26.04 14.34
N LEU A 484 -12.26 -24.92 14.27
CA LEU A 484 -13.33 -24.70 13.29
C LEU A 484 -12.78 -24.60 11.85
N ILE A 485 -11.62 -23.97 11.68
CA ILE A 485 -10.94 -23.82 10.37
C ILE A 485 -10.39 -25.17 9.88
N PHE A 486 -9.82 -25.99 10.77
CA PHE A 486 -9.39 -27.35 10.42
C PHE A 486 -10.57 -28.25 10.03
N GLN A 487 -11.72 -28.15 10.71
CA GLN A 487 -12.93 -28.87 10.32
C GLN A 487 -13.48 -28.41 8.96
N LEU A 488 -13.47 -27.09 8.67
CA LEU A 488 -13.88 -26.54 7.38
C LEU A 488 -12.96 -26.97 6.22
N HIS A 489 -11.65 -27.09 6.46
CA HIS A 489 -10.70 -27.56 5.45
C HIS A 489 -10.93 -29.05 5.09
N ALA A 490 -11.20 -29.89 6.09
CA ALA A 490 -11.49 -31.31 5.89
C ALA A 490 -12.83 -31.56 5.17
N SER A 491 -13.84 -30.71 5.38
CA SER A 491 -15.16 -30.87 4.75
C SER A 491 -15.28 -30.29 3.33
N CYS A 492 -14.38 -29.41 2.89
CA CYS A 492 -14.45 -28.78 1.57
C CYS A 492 -13.48 -29.35 0.52
N PHE A 493 -12.41 -30.04 0.94
CA PHE A 493 -11.38 -30.57 0.04
C PHE A 493 -11.15 -32.09 0.16
N GLY A 494 -11.96 -32.78 0.98
CA GLY A 494 -12.04 -34.25 1.02
C GLY A 494 -12.98 -34.81 -0.05
#